data_AF-A0A976GRL3-F1
#
_entry.id   AF-A0A976GRL3-F1
#
_cell.length_a   1.000
_cell.length_b   1.000
_cell.length_c   1.000
_cell.angle_alpha   90.00
_cell.angle_beta   90.00
_cell.angle_gamma   90.00
#
_symmetry.space_group_name_H-M   'P 1'
#
loop_
_entity.id
_entity.type
_entity.pdbx_description
1 polymer ?
#
loop_
_entity_poly.entity_id
_entity_poly.type
_entity_poly.pdbx_seq_one_letter_code
_entity_poly.pdbx_strand_id
1 'polypeptide(L)'
;MTAMATQQQTNDQQTQEKDASPTLKIAGLSYIFGDLMMLGNGLARGNDAGGLITGAAIWLAGGIGAAMFGNPDTATRLDIHAQQIEDYLSKQGIDLSPEMRQGADLFKEKNALDKARIFLCQHPSELLNAAYALGAAGLLYDGIKEIQNTTEIQNTTENKDKNKILIPTKFQDIGNVSSMFWMGALVMSGALCSLLVKEDPKAVEQAKDGNFLEQTWAKIKQQPLSVSGSLYFLNNGFTGLKIAQEFKERNGDYANAPIKPHYFSSLQLASYLFGNYNLAHSKRDQIAATPLPTEALEHLEMSVAKIIAAQPEHLQQKLLDGICKELAANDPSLNAETLKTSLQDHLSTLAPQNPKPTSFAAKVAAQQMESADLSIRAR
;
A
#
# COMPACT_ATOMS: atom_id res chain seq x y z
N MET A 1 -32.29 6.06 -24.95
CA MET A 1 -31.73 5.36 -23.78
C MET A 1 -30.26 5.00 -23.96
N THR A 2 -29.82 4.48 -25.11
CA THR A 2 -28.41 4.14 -25.38
C THR A 2 -27.44 5.33 -25.27
N ALA A 3 -27.79 6.50 -25.81
CA ALA A 3 -26.94 7.69 -25.72
C ALA A 3 -26.74 8.21 -24.28
N MET A 4 -27.75 8.05 -23.41
CA MET A 4 -27.62 8.42 -21.98
C MET A 4 -26.73 7.43 -21.22
N ALA A 5 -26.81 6.14 -21.53
CA ALA A 5 -25.93 5.13 -20.92
C ALA A 5 -24.47 5.34 -21.31
N THR A 6 -24.19 5.67 -22.57
CA THR A 6 -22.83 5.97 -23.04
C THR A 6 -22.26 7.22 -22.37
N GLN A 7 -23.07 8.28 -22.25
CA GLN A 7 -22.63 9.55 -21.65
C GLN A 7 -22.38 9.43 -20.14
N GLN A 8 -23.11 8.57 -19.44
CA GLN A 8 -22.90 8.30 -18.01
C GLN A 8 -21.63 7.48 -17.77
N GLN A 9 -21.35 6.48 -18.62
CA GLN A 9 -20.06 5.76 -18.58
C GLN A 9 -18.86 6.66 -18.86
N THR A 10 -19.01 7.67 -19.73
CA THR A 10 -17.90 8.60 -20.04
C THR A 10 -17.58 9.50 -18.85
N ASN A 11 -18.60 9.97 -18.12
CA ASN A 11 -18.40 10.78 -16.91
C ASN A 11 -17.82 9.98 -15.74
N ASP A 12 -18.25 8.72 -15.58
CA ASP A 12 -17.73 7.85 -14.52
C ASP A 12 -16.25 7.48 -14.78
N GLN A 13 -15.87 7.27 -16.04
CA GLN A 13 -14.47 7.04 -16.43
C GLN A 13 -13.60 8.29 -16.26
N GLN A 14 -14.08 9.48 -16.64
CA GLN A 14 -13.35 10.74 -16.42
C GLN A 14 -13.15 11.07 -14.93
N THR A 15 -14.08 10.64 -14.07
CA THR A 15 -13.94 10.82 -12.62
C THR A 15 -12.91 9.83 -12.04
N GLN A 16 -12.86 8.59 -12.55
CA GLN A 16 -11.87 7.59 -12.12
C GLN A 16 -10.43 7.92 -12.56
N GLU A 17 -10.24 8.50 -13.75
CA GLU A 17 -8.91 8.87 -14.27
C GLU A 17 -8.25 9.98 -13.43
N LYS A 18 -9.04 10.84 -12.78
CA LYS A 18 -8.55 11.93 -11.92
C LYS A 18 -8.03 11.45 -10.55
N ASP A 19 -8.40 10.24 -10.14
CA ASP A 19 -8.03 9.67 -8.83
C ASP A 19 -6.71 8.88 -8.87
N ALA A 20 -6.10 8.73 -10.05
CA ALA A 20 -4.80 8.09 -10.29
C ALA A 20 -3.59 8.86 -9.72
N SER A 21 -3.83 9.79 -8.80
CA SER A 21 -2.80 10.69 -8.31
C SER A 21 -1.77 9.92 -7.47
N PRO A 22 -0.47 10.22 -7.59
CA PRO A 22 0.62 9.53 -6.87
C PRO A 22 0.66 9.95 -5.38
N THR A 23 -0.50 9.99 -4.73
CA THR A 23 -0.73 10.49 -3.37
C THR A 23 0.11 9.75 -2.34
N LEU A 24 0.25 8.42 -2.44
CA LEU A 24 1.07 7.66 -1.50
C LEU A 24 2.57 7.99 -1.65
N LYS A 25 3.05 8.13 -2.89
CA LYS A 25 4.43 8.58 -3.17
C LYS A 25 4.69 9.98 -2.66
N ILE A 26 3.74 10.91 -2.88
CA ILE A 26 3.81 12.28 -2.36
C ILE A 26 3.81 12.29 -0.82
N ALA A 27 2.96 11.46 -0.19
CA ALA A 27 2.93 11.29 1.25
C ALA A 27 4.30 10.82 1.77
N GLY A 28 4.88 9.78 1.14
CA GLY A 28 6.22 9.28 1.46
C GLY A 28 7.31 10.36 1.39
N LEU A 29 7.35 11.14 0.30
CA LEU A 29 8.29 12.26 0.16
C LEU A 29 8.10 13.32 1.24
N SER A 30 6.85 13.61 1.60
CA SER A 30 6.53 14.56 2.65
C SER A 30 6.98 14.07 4.03
N TYR A 31 6.82 12.77 4.33
CA TYR A 31 7.33 12.18 5.56
C TYR A 31 8.85 12.20 5.63
N ILE A 32 9.55 11.83 4.54
CA ILE A 32 11.02 11.94 4.46
C ILE A 32 11.48 13.35 4.82
N PHE A 33 10.89 14.36 4.18
CA PHE A 33 11.26 15.74 4.44
C PHE A 33 10.93 16.14 5.88
N GLY A 34 9.77 15.75 6.42
CA GLY A 34 9.41 15.97 7.82
C GLY A 34 10.39 15.33 8.81
N ASP A 35 10.84 14.10 8.55
CA ASP A 35 11.80 13.37 9.38
C ASP A 35 13.19 14.01 9.33
N LEU A 36 13.62 14.49 8.17
CA LEU A 36 14.85 15.28 8.04
C LEU A 36 14.75 16.60 8.82
N MET A 37 13.59 17.25 8.82
CA MET A 37 13.37 18.44 9.65
C MET A 37 13.38 18.09 11.15
N MET A 38 12.83 16.94 11.55
CA MET A 38 12.94 16.44 12.93
C MET A 38 14.39 16.24 13.36
N LEU A 39 15.21 15.63 12.48
CA LEU A 39 16.66 15.48 12.68
C LEU A 39 17.35 16.84 12.84
N GLY A 40 17.10 17.77 11.92
CA GLY A 40 17.64 19.13 11.97
C GLY A 40 17.26 19.88 13.23
N ASN A 41 16.02 19.74 13.69
CA ASN A 41 15.54 20.29 14.95
C ASN A 41 16.31 19.74 16.17
N GLY A 42 16.56 18.43 16.20
CA GLY A 42 17.34 17.79 17.25
C GLY A 42 18.79 18.29 17.30
N LEU A 43 19.45 18.37 16.14
CA LEU A 43 20.80 18.89 16.00
C LEU A 43 20.89 20.37 16.40
N ALA A 44 19.93 21.20 15.99
CA ALA A 44 19.87 22.62 16.34
C ALA A 44 19.73 22.86 17.86
N ARG A 45 19.25 21.88 18.62
CA ARG A 45 19.14 21.94 20.09
C ARG A 45 20.41 21.45 20.81
N GLY A 46 21.35 20.85 20.09
CA GLY A 46 22.48 20.15 20.71
C GLY A 46 22.06 18.94 21.55
N ASN A 47 20.89 18.36 21.27
CA ASN A 47 20.41 17.17 21.98
C ASN A 47 21.24 15.93 21.59
N ASP A 48 21.28 14.95 22.48
CA ASP A 48 21.96 13.67 22.25
C ASP A 48 21.40 12.98 21.00
N ALA A 49 22.26 12.84 19.99
CA ALA A 49 21.87 12.43 18.66
C ALA A 49 21.39 10.97 18.62
N GLY A 50 21.83 10.12 19.55
CA GLY A 50 21.60 8.67 19.50
C GLY A 50 20.12 8.25 19.53
N GLY A 51 19.34 8.77 20.49
CA GLY A 51 17.91 8.45 20.60
C GLY A 51 17.08 9.06 19.46
N LEU A 52 17.46 10.26 19.01
CA LEU A 52 16.77 10.99 17.96
C LEU A 52 17.03 10.37 16.57
N ILE A 53 18.24 9.87 16.32
CA ILE A 53 18.60 9.11 15.11
C ILE A 53 17.82 7.80 15.05
N THR A 54 17.74 7.06 16.16
CA THR A 54 17.06 5.75 16.18
C THR A 54 15.57 5.90 15.88
N GLY A 55 14.91 6.89 16.50
CA GLY A 55 13.52 7.22 16.20
C GLY A 55 13.34 7.64 14.74
N ALA A 56 14.11 8.63 14.28
CA ALA A 56 14.01 9.14 12.92
C ALA A 56 14.27 8.08 11.83
N ALA A 57 15.18 7.14 12.06
CA ALA A 57 15.51 6.11 11.08
C ALA A 57 14.31 5.21 10.77
N ILE A 58 13.48 4.87 11.76
CA ILE A 58 12.29 4.03 11.57
C ILE A 58 11.24 4.77 10.74
N TRP A 59 10.91 6.01 11.09
CA TRP A 59 9.94 6.82 10.34
C TRP A 59 10.42 7.06 8.90
N LEU A 60 11.71 7.38 8.75
CA LEU A 60 12.34 7.65 7.46
C LEU A 60 12.31 6.41 6.56
N ALA A 61 12.54 5.21 7.10
CA ALA A 61 12.45 3.97 6.34
C ALA A 61 11.03 3.76 5.77
N GLY A 62 9.98 4.05 6.56
CA GLY A 62 8.60 4.02 6.09
C GLY A 62 8.34 5.04 4.97
N GLY A 63 8.80 6.28 5.15
CA GLY A 63 8.69 7.35 4.15
C GLY A 63 9.39 7.02 2.84
N ILE A 64 10.61 6.48 2.90
CA ILE A 64 11.39 6.00 1.73
C ILE A 64 10.62 4.88 1.02
N GLY A 65 10.10 3.91 1.76
CA GLY A 65 9.29 2.82 1.21
C GLY A 65 8.10 3.33 0.39
N ALA A 66 7.29 4.22 0.99
CA ALA A 66 6.15 4.82 0.30
C ALA A 66 6.57 5.68 -0.90
N ALA A 67 7.65 6.46 -0.80
CA ALA A 67 8.12 7.32 -1.88
C ALA A 67 8.68 6.54 -3.09
N MET A 68 9.39 5.43 -2.82
CA MET A 68 10.00 4.61 -3.86
C MET A 68 8.99 3.67 -4.52
N PHE A 69 8.10 3.07 -3.73
CA PHE A 69 7.25 1.97 -4.19
C PHE A 69 5.76 2.35 -4.35
N GLY A 70 5.33 3.51 -3.84
CA GLY A 70 3.93 3.95 -3.83
C GLY A 70 3.37 4.48 -5.16
N ASN A 71 4.11 4.33 -6.26
CA ASN A 71 3.62 4.54 -7.63
C ASN A 71 4.61 3.86 -8.61
N PRO A 72 4.49 2.54 -8.85
CA PRO A 72 5.41 1.82 -9.73
C PRO A 72 5.31 2.31 -11.18
N ASP A 73 6.44 2.28 -11.90
CA ASP A 73 6.46 2.58 -13.33
C ASP A 73 5.72 1.50 -14.16
N THR A 74 5.43 1.83 -15.43
CA THR A 74 4.68 0.93 -16.34
C THR A 74 5.33 -0.44 -16.48
N ALA A 75 6.66 -0.52 -16.56
CA ALA A 75 7.37 -1.79 -16.68
C ALA A 75 7.18 -2.66 -15.43
N THR A 76 7.33 -2.07 -14.24
CA THR A 76 7.10 -2.74 -12.96
C THR A 76 5.64 -3.17 -12.82
N ARG A 77 4.68 -2.39 -13.33
CA ARG A 77 3.26 -2.78 -13.34
C ARG A 77 2.99 -3.98 -14.24
N LEU A 78 3.55 -4.00 -15.45
CA LEU A 78 3.50 -5.19 -16.32
C LEU A 78 4.09 -6.42 -15.62
N ASP A 79 5.21 -6.22 -14.93
CA ASP A 79 5.85 -7.28 -14.16
C ASP A 79 4.96 -7.82 -13.03
N ILE A 80 4.21 -6.95 -12.36
CA ILE A 80 3.24 -7.33 -11.34
C ILE A 80 2.08 -8.12 -11.95
N HIS A 81 1.50 -7.67 -13.06
CA HIS A 81 0.42 -8.40 -13.73
C HIS A 81 0.89 -9.76 -14.26
N ALA A 82 2.10 -9.84 -14.83
CA ALA A 82 2.67 -11.11 -15.25
C ALA A 82 2.83 -12.08 -14.07
N GLN A 83 3.30 -11.59 -12.91
CA GLN A 83 3.40 -12.40 -11.69
C GLN A 83 2.02 -12.89 -11.20
N GLN A 84 0.99 -12.03 -11.24
CA GLN A 84 -0.38 -12.42 -10.88
C GLN A 84 -0.91 -13.54 -11.78
N ILE A 85 -0.58 -13.50 -13.07
CA ILE A 85 -0.94 -14.54 -14.04
C ILE A 85 -0.17 -15.84 -13.77
N GLU A 86 1.14 -15.76 -13.49
CA GLU A 86 1.92 -16.94 -13.08
C GLU A 86 1.35 -17.59 -11.82
N ASP A 87 1.02 -16.79 -10.81
CA ASP A 87 0.43 -17.27 -9.55
C ASP A 87 -0.94 -17.92 -9.80
N TYR A 88 -1.75 -17.36 -10.69
CA TYR A 88 -3.03 -17.95 -11.10
C TYR A 88 -2.84 -19.29 -11.80
N LEU A 89 -1.94 -19.37 -12.78
CA LEU A 89 -1.64 -20.60 -13.53
C LEU A 89 -1.11 -21.70 -12.61
N SER A 90 -0.20 -21.35 -11.69
CA SER A 90 0.33 -22.26 -10.69
C SER A 90 -0.79 -22.83 -9.80
N LYS A 91 -1.75 -22.00 -9.37
CA LYS A 91 -2.94 -22.46 -8.62
C LYS A 91 -3.85 -23.38 -9.44
N GLN A 92 -3.86 -23.26 -10.76
CA GLN A 92 -4.57 -24.19 -11.65
C GLN A 92 -3.76 -25.47 -11.94
N GLY A 93 -2.57 -25.62 -11.37
CA GLY A 93 -1.69 -26.77 -11.61
C GLY A 93 -0.96 -26.71 -12.95
N ILE A 94 -0.85 -25.52 -13.56
CA ILE A 94 -0.14 -25.31 -14.82
C ILE A 94 1.20 -24.67 -14.50
N ASP A 95 2.27 -25.43 -14.75
CA ASP A 95 3.64 -24.94 -14.63
C ASP A 95 4.12 -24.42 -15.99
N LEU A 96 4.77 -23.25 -15.98
CA LEU A 96 5.29 -22.63 -17.19
C LEU A 96 6.66 -23.20 -17.51
N SER A 97 6.74 -24.02 -18.56
CA SER A 97 8.00 -24.59 -19.01
C SER A 97 8.99 -23.49 -19.45
N PRO A 98 10.31 -23.75 -19.41
CA PRO A 98 11.32 -22.79 -19.88
C PRO A 98 11.07 -22.32 -21.32
N GLU A 99 10.56 -23.19 -22.20
CA GLU A 99 10.24 -22.86 -23.58
C GLU A 99 9.05 -21.88 -23.67
N MET A 100 8.00 -22.08 -22.86
CA MET A 100 6.87 -21.14 -22.78
C MET A 100 7.34 -19.76 -22.30
N ARG A 101 8.22 -19.73 -21.28
CA ARG A 101 8.80 -18.50 -20.74
C ARG A 101 9.69 -17.77 -21.74
N GLN A 102 10.42 -18.49 -22.60
CA GLN A 102 11.24 -17.88 -23.66
C GLN A 102 10.40 -17.18 -24.74
N GLY A 103 9.20 -17.69 -25.04
CA GLY A 103 8.29 -17.09 -26.03
C GLY A 103 7.55 -15.85 -25.54
N ALA A 104 7.47 -15.65 -24.21
CA ALA A 104 6.71 -14.59 -23.56
C ALA A 104 7.61 -13.76 -22.64
N ASP A 105 8.15 -12.65 -23.16
CA ASP A 105 9.21 -11.86 -22.52
C ASP A 105 8.90 -11.43 -21.07
N LEU A 106 7.62 -11.18 -20.74
CA LEU A 106 7.16 -10.81 -19.39
C LEU A 106 7.23 -11.93 -18.35
N PHE A 107 7.34 -13.19 -18.78
CA PHE A 107 7.30 -14.40 -17.94
C PHE A 107 8.68 -15.05 -17.75
N LYS A 108 9.74 -14.30 -18.10
CA LYS A 108 11.11 -14.71 -17.81
C LYS A 108 11.30 -14.88 -16.30
N GLU A 109 12.10 -15.87 -15.92
CA GLU A 109 12.37 -16.14 -14.52
C GLU A 109 12.99 -14.90 -13.85
N LYS A 110 12.30 -14.40 -12.82
CA LYS A 110 12.71 -13.23 -12.05
C LYS A 110 13.66 -13.64 -10.94
N ASN A 111 14.72 -12.86 -10.74
CA ASN A 111 15.63 -13.11 -9.63
C ASN A 111 14.99 -12.73 -8.28
N ALA A 112 15.66 -13.05 -7.17
CA ALA A 112 15.14 -12.77 -5.83
C ALA A 112 14.93 -11.27 -5.55
N LEU A 113 15.76 -10.39 -6.13
CA LEU A 113 15.63 -8.93 -5.97
C LEU A 113 14.43 -8.39 -6.73
N ASP A 114 14.17 -8.89 -7.94
CA ASP A 114 13.00 -8.51 -8.73
C ASP A 114 11.71 -8.90 -8.00
N LYS A 115 11.66 -10.12 -7.45
CA LYS A 115 10.53 -10.59 -6.63
C LYS A 115 10.34 -9.72 -5.38
N ALA A 116 11.43 -9.37 -4.70
CA ALA A 116 11.38 -8.47 -3.55
C ALA A 116 10.87 -7.07 -3.95
N ARG A 117 11.32 -6.52 -5.08
CA ARG A 117 10.85 -5.23 -5.60
C ARG A 117 9.35 -5.27 -5.94
N ILE A 118 8.90 -6.31 -6.64
CA ILE A 118 7.47 -6.53 -6.97
C ILE A 118 6.63 -6.56 -5.70
N PHE A 119 7.07 -7.34 -4.69
CA PHE A 119 6.39 -7.41 -3.41
C PHE A 119 6.29 -6.03 -2.73
N LEU A 120 7.37 -5.25 -2.72
CA LEU A 120 7.37 -3.91 -2.12
C LEU A 120 6.47 -2.93 -2.88
N CYS A 121 6.38 -3.05 -4.22
CA CYS A 121 5.45 -2.27 -5.05
C CYS A 121 3.99 -2.70 -4.91
N GLN A 122 3.72 -3.95 -4.52
CA GLN A 122 2.38 -4.43 -4.19
C GLN A 122 1.92 -4.00 -2.80
N HIS A 123 2.84 -3.75 -1.88
CA HIS A 123 2.55 -3.44 -0.47
C HIS A 123 3.22 -2.15 0.07
N PRO A 124 3.23 -1.03 -0.68
CA PRO A 124 3.96 0.17 -0.27
C PRO A 124 3.37 0.82 1.00
N SER A 125 2.05 0.76 1.16
CA SER A 125 1.35 1.34 2.30
C SER A 125 1.54 0.51 3.57
N GLU A 126 1.61 -0.81 3.42
CA GLU A 126 1.88 -1.76 4.49
C GLU A 126 3.31 -1.62 4.98
N LEU A 127 4.27 -1.41 4.07
CA LEU A 127 5.66 -1.11 4.45
C LEU A 127 5.75 0.17 5.29
N LEU A 128 5.09 1.25 4.85
CA LEU A 128 5.00 2.50 5.60
C LEU A 128 4.39 2.26 7.00
N ASN A 129 3.21 1.65 7.05
CA ASN A 129 2.50 1.46 8.31
C ASN A 129 3.16 0.43 9.23
N ALA A 130 3.87 -0.57 8.71
CA ALA A 130 4.67 -1.48 9.52
C ALA A 130 5.82 -0.74 10.23
N ALA A 131 6.53 0.13 9.51
CA ALA A 131 7.56 0.98 10.11
C ALA A 131 6.96 1.89 11.19
N TYR A 132 5.81 2.51 10.91
CA TYR A 132 5.13 3.40 11.85
C TYR A 132 4.61 2.65 13.09
N ALA A 133 4.10 1.43 12.94
CA ALA A 133 3.71 0.59 14.07
C ALA A 133 4.90 0.26 14.98
N LEU A 134 6.07 -0.07 14.40
CA LEU A 134 7.29 -0.33 15.16
C LEU A 134 7.76 0.91 15.92
N GLY A 135 7.78 2.07 15.27
CA GLY A 135 8.13 3.35 15.90
C GLY A 135 7.16 3.71 17.03
N ALA A 136 5.86 3.51 16.79
CA ALA A 136 4.80 3.78 17.76
C ALA A 136 4.83 2.85 18.98
N ALA A 137 5.21 1.58 18.79
CA ALA A 137 5.41 0.64 19.89
C ALA A 137 6.53 1.12 20.83
N GLY A 138 7.61 1.69 20.29
CA GLY A 138 8.66 2.34 21.09
C GLY A 138 8.13 3.52 21.90
N LEU A 139 7.36 4.42 21.28
CA LEU A 139 6.74 5.56 21.97
C LEU A 139 5.77 5.13 23.09
N LEU A 140 4.99 4.08 22.85
CA LEU A 140 4.10 3.51 23.86
C LEU A 140 4.87 2.94 25.04
N TYR A 141 5.94 2.19 24.77
CA TYR A 141 6.80 1.64 25.82
C TYR A 141 7.41 2.74 26.68
N ASP A 142 7.96 3.79 26.07
CA ASP A 142 8.54 4.93 26.78
C ASP A 142 7.46 5.69 27.60
N GLY A 143 6.28 5.88 27.03
CA GLY A 143 5.14 6.51 27.73
C GLY A 143 4.68 5.71 28.95
N ILE A 144 4.60 4.37 28.85
CA ILE A 144 4.26 3.50 29.98
C ILE A 144 5.32 3.60 31.08
N LYS A 145 6.61 3.59 30.71
CA LYS A 145 7.72 3.72 31.65
C LYS A 145 7.69 5.07 32.38
N GLU A 146 7.36 6.16 31.68
CA GLU A 146 7.21 7.48 32.29
C GLU A 146 6.07 7.50 33.34
N ILE A 147 4.93 6.87 33.04
CA ILE A 147 3.79 6.77 33.97
C ILE A 147 4.18 5.98 35.23
N GLN A 148 4.88 4.84 35.06
CA GLN A 148 5.33 4.00 36.18
C GLN A 148 6.30 4.76 37.11
N ASN A 149 7.30 5.43 36.53
CA ASN A 149 8.28 6.20 37.31
C ASN A 149 7.62 7.38 38.06
N THR A 150 6.63 8.04 37.45
CA THR A 150 5.91 9.16 38.09
C THR A 150 5.11 8.70 39.31
N THR A 151 4.52 7.50 39.23
CA THR A 151 3.77 6.89 40.34
C THR A 151 4.70 6.54 41.51
N GLU A 152 5.90 6.04 41.23
CA GLU A 152 6.90 5.74 42.26
C GLU A 152 7.36 6.99 43.02
N ILE A 153 7.58 8.10 42.30
CA ILE A 153 7.99 9.38 42.91
C ILE A 153 6.88 9.94 43.81
N GLN A 154 5.61 9.88 43.38
CA GLN A 154 4.49 10.36 44.19
C GLN A 154 4.38 9.59 45.51
N ASN A 155 4.49 8.26 45.45
CA ASN A 155 4.47 7.41 46.65
C ASN A 155 5.65 7.68 47.61
N THR A 156 6.79 8.13 47.08
CA THR A 156 7.97 8.44 47.90
C THR A 156 7.92 9.86 48.51
N THR A 157 7.24 10.80 47.84
CA THR A 157 7.23 12.23 48.20
C THR A 157 6.06 12.62 49.12
N GLU A 158 4.99 11.81 49.17
CA GLU A 158 3.83 12.05 50.04
C GLU A 158 4.15 12.02 51.55
N ASN A 159 5.38 11.68 51.93
CA ASN A 159 5.84 11.60 53.31
C ASN A 159 6.66 12.80 53.81
N LYS A 160 6.94 13.85 53.01
CA LYS A 160 7.85 14.94 53.47
C LYS A 160 7.39 16.39 53.41
N ASP A 161 6.43 16.81 52.59
CA ASP A 161 6.00 18.22 52.63
C ASP A 161 4.60 18.43 52.04
N LYS A 162 3.60 18.53 52.91
CA LYS A 162 2.18 18.76 52.53
C LYS A 162 1.87 20.18 52.05
N ASN A 163 2.85 21.09 51.97
CA ASN A 163 2.62 22.53 51.75
C ASN A 163 3.24 23.15 50.50
N LYS A 164 3.82 22.37 49.58
CA LYS A 164 4.20 22.90 48.26
C LYS A 164 3.14 22.53 47.23
N ILE A 165 2.25 23.49 46.98
CA ILE A 165 1.36 23.49 45.81
C ILE A 165 2.26 23.49 44.57
N LEU A 166 2.47 22.31 43.99
CA LEU A 166 3.02 22.14 42.65
C LEU A 166 1.97 22.67 41.68
N ILE A 167 2.16 23.90 41.21
CA ILE A 167 1.45 24.40 40.03
C ILE A 167 1.87 23.49 38.86
N PRO A 168 0.95 22.72 38.24
CA PRO A 168 1.29 21.80 37.17
C PRO A 168 1.61 22.60 35.91
N THR A 169 2.89 22.88 35.68
CA THR A 169 3.38 23.68 34.53
C THR A 169 3.52 22.89 33.24
N LYS A 170 2.95 21.69 33.14
CA LYS A 170 3.08 20.86 31.94
C LYS A 170 1.73 20.29 31.55
N PHE A 171 1.44 20.36 30.25
CA PHE A 171 0.43 19.56 29.56
C PHE A 171 0.75 18.04 29.61
N GLN A 172 1.52 17.59 30.61
CA GLN A 172 2.07 16.24 30.69
C GLN A 172 1.00 15.17 30.87
N ASP A 173 -0.24 15.54 31.19
CA ASP A 173 -1.23 14.62 31.72
C ASP A 173 -2.64 15.01 31.28
N ILE A 174 -3.01 14.72 30.02
CA ILE A 174 -4.44 14.55 29.72
C ILE A 174 -4.87 13.27 30.44
N GLY A 175 -5.35 13.41 31.66
CA GLY A 175 -5.77 12.30 32.53
C GLY A 175 -4.63 11.52 33.19
N ASN A 176 -3.50 12.14 33.55
CA ASN A 176 -2.30 11.49 34.13
C ASN A 176 -1.59 10.50 33.19
N VAL A 177 -1.63 10.78 31.88
CA VAL A 177 -1.06 9.92 30.85
C VAL A 177 -0.10 10.75 29.97
N SER A 178 1.15 10.28 29.87
CA SER A 178 2.22 10.91 29.09
C SER A 178 1.80 11.18 27.64
N SER A 179 2.22 12.33 27.11
CA SER A 179 2.08 12.65 25.68
C SER A 179 2.68 11.58 24.76
N MET A 180 3.78 10.92 25.16
CA MET A 180 4.39 9.84 24.37
C MET A 180 3.46 8.64 24.23
N PHE A 181 2.73 8.30 25.29
CA PHE A 181 1.72 7.25 25.25
C PHE A 181 0.63 7.58 24.24
N TRP A 182 0.05 8.79 24.29
CA TRP A 182 -1.02 9.18 23.37
C TRP A 182 -0.55 9.25 21.91
N MET A 183 0.64 9.80 21.68
CA MET A 183 1.24 9.82 20.35
C MET A 183 1.43 8.40 19.80
N GLY A 184 2.04 7.52 20.60
CA GLY A 184 2.21 6.12 20.23
C GLY A 184 0.88 5.38 20.03
N ALA A 185 -0.12 5.61 20.87
CA ALA A 185 -1.44 4.98 20.74
C ALA A 185 -2.15 5.38 19.43
N LEU A 186 -2.14 6.68 19.09
CA LEU A 186 -2.75 7.17 17.86
C LEU A 186 -2.04 6.62 16.62
N VAL A 187 -0.71 6.68 16.60
CA VAL A 187 0.08 6.19 15.46
C VAL A 187 -0.05 4.67 15.32
N MET A 188 0.04 3.91 16.42
CA MET A 188 -0.12 2.46 16.38
C MET A 188 -1.52 2.07 15.91
N SER A 189 -2.57 2.73 16.41
CA SER A 189 -3.95 2.44 16.01
C SER A 189 -4.18 2.72 14.53
N GLY A 190 -3.65 3.84 14.02
CA GLY A 190 -3.69 4.18 12.60
C GLY A 190 -2.96 3.17 11.73
N ALA A 191 -1.74 2.80 12.12
CA ALA A 191 -0.92 1.83 11.41
C ALA A 191 -1.59 0.44 11.36
N LEU A 192 -2.03 -0.07 12.51
CA LEU A 192 -2.68 -1.38 12.62
C LEU A 192 -4.01 -1.43 11.89
N CYS A 193 -4.79 -0.34 11.88
CA CYS A 193 -6.01 -0.27 11.11
C CYS A 193 -5.74 -0.52 9.62
N SER A 194 -4.75 0.15 9.03
CA SER A 194 -4.40 -0.07 7.62
C SER A 194 -3.80 -1.45 7.35
N LEU A 195 -3.00 -2.00 8.27
CA LEU A 195 -2.40 -3.32 8.08
C LEU A 195 -3.44 -4.44 8.14
N LEU A 196 -4.34 -4.38 9.14
CA LEU A 196 -5.25 -5.47 9.48
C LEU A 196 -6.60 -5.39 8.75
N VAL A 197 -7.05 -4.19 8.38
CA VAL A 197 -8.32 -4.03 7.65
C VAL A 197 -8.07 -4.09 6.16
N LYS A 198 -8.66 -5.10 5.51
CA LYS A 198 -8.66 -5.22 4.06
C LYS A 198 -9.55 -4.14 3.44
N GLU A 199 -9.03 -3.47 2.42
CA GLU A 199 -9.79 -2.48 1.65
C GLU A 199 -10.92 -3.17 0.86
N ASP A 200 -12.12 -2.61 0.93
CA ASP A 200 -13.29 -3.08 0.18
C ASP A 200 -14.09 -1.86 -0.34
N PRO A 201 -13.89 -1.49 -1.62
CA PRO A 201 -14.57 -0.35 -2.23
C PRO A 201 -16.10 -0.42 -2.18
N LYS A 202 -16.68 -1.62 -2.05
CA LYS A 202 -18.13 -1.87 -2.03
C LYS A 202 -18.70 -1.94 -0.61
N ALA A 203 -17.88 -1.86 0.43
CA ALA A 203 -18.33 -2.04 1.81
C ALA A 203 -19.44 -1.06 2.20
N VAL A 204 -19.32 0.22 1.83
CA VAL A 204 -20.33 1.26 2.13
C VAL A 204 -21.65 0.96 1.42
N GLU A 205 -21.61 0.45 0.20
CA GLU A 205 -22.82 0.05 -0.52
C GLU A 205 -23.51 -1.15 0.13
N GLN A 206 -22.73 -2.15 0.54
CA GLN A 206 -23.25 -3.34 1.23
C GLN A 206 -23.87 -3.01 2.60
N ALA A 207 -23.44 -1.92 3.24
CA ALA A 207 -23.91 -1.48 4.55
C ALA A 207 -24.93 -0.33 4.51
N LYS A 208 -25.50 0.01 3.33
CA LYS A 208 -26.45 1.13 3.17
C LYS A 208 -27.65 1.05 4.13
N ASP A 209 -28.18 -0.15 4.33
CA ASP A 209 -29.34 -0.40 5.22
C ASP A 209 -28.92 -0.76 6.65
N GLY A 210 -27.61 -0.70 6.95
CA GLY A 210 -27.06 -1.03 8.25
C GLY A 210 -27.23 0.07 9.29
N ASN A 211 -26.99 -0.27 10.56
CA ASN A 211 -26.96 0.69 11.66
C ASN A 211 -25.71 1.61 11.61
N PHE A 212 -25.64 2.61 12.49
CA PHE A 212 -24.53 3.56 12.53
C PHE A 212 -23.14 2.90 12.66
N LEU A 213 -23.01 1.82 13.44
CA LEU A 213 -21.74 1.11 13.62
C LEU A 213 -21.35 0.36 12.36
N GLU A 214 -22.31 -0.30 11.69
CA GLU A 214 -22.09 -1.00 10.42
C GLU A 214 -21.66 -0.04 9.32
N GLN A 215 -22.34 1.11 9.20
CA GLN A 215 -21.97 2.15 8.24
C GLN A 215 -20.58 2.76 8.53
N THR A 216 -20.24 2.95 9.81
CA THR A 216 -18.92 3.46 10.22
C THR A 216 -17.83 2.45 9.89
N TRP A 217 -18.03 1.18 10.24
CA TRP A 217 -17.09 0.11 9.91
C TRP A 217 -16.93 -0.08 8.40
N ALA A 218 -18.01 0.06 7.64
CA ALA A 218 -17.97 0.02 6.19
C ALA A 218 -17.13 1.16 5.59
N LYS A 219 -17.18 2.37 6.14
CA LYS A 219 -16.29 3.48 5.75
C LYS A 219 -14.82 3.18 6.05
N ILE A 220 -14.54 2.58 7.22
CA ILE A 220 -13.18 2.15 7.59
C ILE A 220 -12.68 1.10 6.59
N LYS A 221 -13.50 0.11 6.25
CA LYS A 221 -13.17 -0.90 5.23
C LYS A 221 -13.00 -0.31 3.84
N GLN A 222 -13.79 0.69 3.47
CA GLN A 222 -13.70 1.30 2.14
C GLN A 222 -12.35 1.97 1.91
N GLN A 223 -11.78 2.62 2.93
CA GLN A 223 -10.50 3.31 2.79
C GLN A 223 -9.74 3.33 4.13
N PRO A 224 -9.10 2.23 4.54
CA PRO A 224 -8.49 2.13 5.86
C PRO A 224 -7.32 3.11 6.05
N LEU A 225 -6.65 3.52 4.97
CA LEU A 225 -5.61 4.56 5.01
C LEU A 225 -6.14 5.94 5.41
N SER A 226 -7.43 6.24 5.19
CA SER A 226 -8.06 7.46 5.67
C SER A 226 -8.04 7.55 7.20
N VAL A 227 -8.19 6.40 7.87
CA VAL A 227 -8.10 6.29 9.33
C VAL A 227 -6.66 6.52 9.79
N SER A 228 -5.68 5.89 9.12
CA SER A 228 -4.26 6.12 9.42
C SER A 228 -3.89 7.59 9.29
N GLY A 229 -4.19 8.21 8.14
CA GLY A 229 -3.92 9.62 7.91
C GLY A 229 -4.61 10.54 8.91
N SER A 230 -5.87 10.25 9.28
CA SER A 230 -6.61 11.04 10.28
C SER A 230 -6.01 10.93 11.68
N LEU A 231 -5.65 9.73 12.12
CA LEU A 231 -5.03 9.52 13.44
C LEU A 231 -3.62 10.13 13.50
N TYR A 232 -2.86 10.07 12.40
CA TYR A 232 -1.57 10.75 12.31
C TYR A 232 -1.75 12.27 12.29
N PHE A 233 -2.82 12.78 11.68
CA PHE A 233 -3.15 14.20 11.71
C PHE A 233 -3.47 14.67 13.14
N LEU A 234 -4.26 13.91 13.88
CA LEU A 234 -4.52 14.18 15.31
C LEU A 234 -3.23 14.12 16.13
N ASN A 235 -2.35 13.16 15.86
CA ASN A 235 -1.03 13.06 16.49
C ASN A 235 -0.18 14.34 16.27
N ASN A 236 -0.24 14.95 15.09
CA ASN A 236 0.46 16.21 14.82
C ASN A 236 -0.05 17.40 15.66
N GLY A 237 -1.24 17.32 16.25
CA GLY A 237 -1.71 18.28 17.24
C GLY A 237 -0.72 18.42 18.41
N PHE A 238 -0.15 17.31 18.89
CA PHE A 238 0.88 17.33 19.95
C PHE A 238 2.15 18.04 19.49
N THR A 239 2.58 17.81 18.23
CA THR A 239 3.71 18.53 17.63
C THR A 239 3.45 20.03 17.56
N GLY A 240 2.25 20.45 17.15
CA GLY A 240 1.85 21.86 17.12
C GLY A 240 1.85 22.52 18.49
N LEU A 241 1.33 21.84 19.52
CA LEU A 241 1.37 22.32 20.89
C LEU A 241 2.81 22.46 21.41
N LYS A 242 3.68 21.50 21.11
CA LYS A 242 5.10 21.54 21.45
C LYS A 242 5.81 22.72 20.80
N ILE A 243 5.52 23.01 19.53
CA ILE A 243 6.06 24.20 18.84
C ILE A 243 5.64 25.49 19.54
N ALA A 244 4.36 25.61 19.90
CA ALA A 244 3.85 26.80 20.58
C ALA A 244 4.51 27.00 21.96
N GLN A 245 4.71 25.91 22.71
CA GLN A 245 5.44 25.94 23.99
C GLN A 245 6.89 26.36 23.80
N GLU A 246 7.60 25.75 22.86
CA GLU A 246 9.00 26.08 22.56
C GLU A 246 9.17 27.53 22.11
N PHE A 247 8.24 28.02 21.29
CA PHE A 247 8.25 29.41 20.86
C PHE A 247 8.05 30.37 22.04
N LYS A 248 7.16 30.03 22.98
CA LYS A 248 6.91 30.84 24.18
C LYS A 248 8.08 30.82 25.16
N GLU A 249 8.63 29.64 25.42
CA GLU A 249 9.59 29.42 26.52
C GLU A 249 11.04 29.65 26.11
N ARG A 250 11.40 29.33 24.85
CA ARG A 250 12.81 29.23 24.43
C ARG A 250 13.19 30.14 23.28
N ASN A 251 12.30 31.02 22.82
CA ASN A 251 12.65 31.95 21.74
C ASN A 251 13.79 32.93 22.14
N GLY A 252 13.92 33.23 23.43
CA GLY A 252 15.06 33.98 23.97
C GLY A 252 16.38 33.22 23.91
N ASP A 253 16.36 31.93 24.26
CA ASP A 253 17.56 31.05 24.30
C ASP A 253 18.27 30.96 22.95
N TYR A 254 17.53 31.09 21.86
CA TYR A 254 18.04 30.99 20.49
C TYR A 254 18.10 32.33 19.76
N ALA A 255 18.07 33.46 20.48
CA ALA A 255 18.06 34.80 19.86
C ALA A 255 19.25 35.03 18.92
N ASN A 256 20.42 34.49 19.26
CA ASN A 256 21.66 34.63 18.50
C ASN A 256 22.00 33.39 17.64
N ALA A 257 21.16 32.35 17.65
CA ALA A 257 21.39 31.17 16.84
C ALA A 257 21.13 31.51 15.35
N PRO A 258 22.02 31.11 14.41
CA PRO A 258 21.83 31.39 12.98
C PRO A 258 20.58 30.70 12.43
N ILE A 259 20.17 29.59 13.04
CA ILE A 259 18.92 28.89 12.72
C ILE A 259 18.23 28.51 14.03
N LYS A 260 16.97 28.93 14.19
CA LYS A 260 16.19 28.63 15.38
C LYS A 260 15.51 27.26 15.26
N PRO A 261 15.53 26.42 16.31
CA PRO A 261 14.93 25.07 16.26
C PRO A 261 13.45 25.05 15.85
N HIS A 262 12.68 26.08 16.22
CA HIS A 262 11.25 26.14 15.88
C HIS A 262 10.97 26.28 14.37
N TYR A 263 11.93 26.72 13.54
CA TYR A 263 11.76 26.71 12.09
C TYR A 263 11.72 25.27 11.56
N PHE A 264 12.62 24.42 12.04
CA PHE A 264 12.60 22.99 11.71
C PHE A 264 11.32 22.32 12.22
N SER A 265 10.91 22.58 13.47
CA SER A 265 9.66 22.01 13.99
C SER A 265 8.44 22.45 13.17
N SER A 266 8.36 23.72 12.74
CA SER A 266 7.26 24.21 11.92
C SER A 266 7.23 23.58 10.53
N LEU A 267 8.39 23.43 9.89
CA LEU A 267 8.50 22.72 8.61
C LEU A 267 8.13 21.25 8.77
N GLN A 268 8.63 20.58 9.81
CA GLN A 268 8.25 19.20 10.16
C GLN A 268 6.72 19.06 10.27
N LEU A 269 6.07 19.94 11.04
CA LEU A 269 4.61 19.92 11.19
C LEU A 269 3.89 20.09 9.85
N ALA A 270 4.26 21.12 9.07
CA ALA A 270 3.64 21.38 7.77
C ALA A 270 3.76 20.16 6.83
N SER A 271 4.93 19.53 6.81
CA SER A 271 5.20 18.34 6.00
C SER A 271 4.41 17.12 6.47
N TYR A 272 4.30 16.89 7.77
CA TYR A 272 3.46 15.78 8.25
C TYR A 272 1.98 16.05 8.01
N LEU A 273 1.48 17.29 8.15
CA LEU A 273 0.08 17.62 7.82
C LEU A 273 -0.20 17.38 6.33
N PHE A 274 0.70 17.81 5.44
CA PHE A 274 0.58 17.56 4.01
C PHE A 274 0.69 16.07 3.69
N GLY A 275 1.61 15.35 4.31
CA GLY A 275 1.78 13.91 4.14
C GLY A 275 0.54 13.12 4.58
N ASN A 276 -0.03 13.46 5.74
CA ASN A 276 -1.24 12.84 6.29
C ASN A 276 -2.46 13.12 5.42
N TYR A 277 -2.58 14.34 4.87
CA TYR A 277 -3.65 14.66 3.91
C TYR A 277 -3.56 13.75 2.67
N ASN A 278 -2.37 13.61 2.08
CA ASN A 278 -2.17 12.73 0.93
C ASN A 278 -2.38 11.25 1.28
N LEU A 279 -1.90 10.80 2.45
CA LEU A 279 -2.11 9.43 2.94
C LEU A 279 -3.61 9.14 3.11
N ALA A 280 -4.37 10.08 3.66
CA ALA A 280 -5.79 9.90 3.90
C ALA A 280 -6.62 9.76 2.61
N HIS A 281 -6.11 10.30 1.50
CA HIS A 281 -6.72 10.20 0.17
C HIS A 281 -6.07 9.12 -0.70
N SER A 282 -5.06 8.41 -0.18
CA SER A 282 -4.42 7.32 -0.90
C SER A 282 -5.29 6.06 -0.86
N LYS A 283 -5.22 5.26 -1.93
CA LYS A 283 -5.72 3.87 -1.95
C LYS A 283 -4.61 2.92 -1.49
N ARG A 284 -4.97 1.79 -0.90
CA ARG A 284 -4.00 0.75 -0.52
C ARG A 284 -3.41 0.11 -1.77
N ASP A 285 -4.28 -0.21 -2.73
CA ASP A 285 -3.89 -0.70 -4.05
C ASP A 285 -3.61 0.47 -5.00
N GLN A 286 -2.32 0.66 -5.30
CA GLN A 286 -1.83 1.69 -6.22
C GLN A 286 -1.60 1.15 -7.63
N ILE A 287 -1.63 -0.17 -7.83
CA ILE A 287 -1.33 -0.78 -9.14
C ILE A 287 -2.45 -0.46 -10.13
N ALA A 288 -3.69 -0.46 -9.63
CA ALA A 288 -4.91 -0.13 -10.37
C ALA A 288 -5.15 1.37 -10.59
N ALA A 289 -4.29 2.25 -10.05
CA ALA A 289 -4.59 3.68 -9.99
C ALA A 289 -4.61 4.33 -11.37
N THR A 290 -3.68 3.97 -12.26
CA THR A 290 -3.57 4.52 -13.62
C THR A 290 -3.79 3.40 -14.64
N PRO A 291 -4.58 3.56 -15.71
CA PRO A 291 -4.62 2.56 -16.77
C PRO A 291 -3.22 2.26 -17.35
N LEU A 292 -2.98 1.03 -17.83
CA LEU A 292 -1.78 0.74 -18.60
C LEU A 292 -1.84 1.50 -19.94
N PRO A 293 -0.72 2.08 -20.43
CA PRO A 293 -0.64 2.57 -21.80
C PRO A 293 -1.00 1.46 -22.79
N THR A 294 -1.64 1.80 -23.91
CA THR A 294 -2.10 0.83 -24.92
C THR A 294 -1.00 -0.14 -25.35
N GLU A 295 0.20 0.35 -25.64
CA GLU A 295 1.34 -0.50 -26.04
C GLU A 295 1.76 -1.50 -24.95
N ALA A 296 1.68 -1.09 -23.67
CA ALA A 296 1.99 -1.96 -22.54
C ALA A 296 0.91 -3.03 -22.37
N LEU A 297 -0.36 -2.65 -22.51
CA LEU A 297 -1.49 -3.58 -22.45
C LEU A 297 -1.42 -4.60 -23.59
N GLU A 298 -1.19 -4.17 -24.83
CA GLU A 298 -1.01 -5.07 -25.98
C GLU A 298 0.15 -6.05 -25.76
N HIS A 299 1.27 -5.59 -25.18
CA HIS A 299 2.39 -6.45 -24.85
C HIS A 299 2.05 -7.51 -23.78
N LEU A 300 1.28 -7.13 -22.75
CA LEU A 300 0.75 -8.07 -21.76
C LEU A 300 -0.18 -9.09 -22.43
N GLU A 301 -1.16 -8.62 -23.20
CA GLU A 301 -2.15 -9.45 -23.88
C GLU A 301 -1.49 -10.44 -24.84
N MET A 302 -0.56 -9.99 -25.68
CA MET A 302 0.19 -10.87 -26.58
C MET A 302 1.00 -11.93 -25.82
N SER A 303 1.65 -11.56 -24.71
CA SER A 303 2.41 -12.50 -23.90
C SER A 303 1.51 -13.57 -23.26
N VAL A 304 0.34 -13.16 -22.78
CA VAL A 304 -0.68 -14.06 -22.22
C VAL A 304 -1.27 -14.97 -23.29
N ALA A 305 -1.60 -14.43 -24.46
CA ALA A 305 -2.13 -15.20 -25.57
C ALA A 305 -1.17 -16.30 -26.02
N LYS A 306 0.14 -16.04 -26.05
CA LYS A 306 1.16 -17.08 -26.32
C LYS A 306 1.16 -18.19 -25.28
N ILE A 307 1.01 -17.85 -24.00
CA ILE A 307 0.92 -18.86 -22.93
C ILE A 307 -0.34 -19.71 -23.11
N ILE A 308 -1.49 -19.08 -23.34
CA ILE A 308 -2.76 -19.80 -23.55
C ILE A 308 -2.67 -20.69 -24.80
N ALA A 309 -2.15 -20.18 -25.91
CA ALA A 309 -2.00 -20.94 -27.16
C ALA A 309 -1.10 -22.17 -27.01
N ALA A 310 -0.14 -22.15 -26.08
CA ALA A 310 0.73 -23.28 -25.78
C ALA A 310 0.04 -24.38 -24.95
N GLN A 311 -1.17 -24.15 -24.44
CA GLN A 311 -1.94 -25.12 -23.66
C GLN A 311 -2.87 -25.98 -24.55
N PRO A 312 -3.26 -27.18 -24.09
CA PRO A 312 -4.27 -27.99 -24.77
C PRO A 312 -5.57 -27.22 -25.04
N GLU A 313 -6.17 -27.40 -26.22
CA GLU A 313 -7.38 -26.66 -26.66
C GLU A 313 -8.52 -26.68 -25.62
N HIS A 314 -8.73 -27.82 -24.95
CA HIS A 314 -9.77 -27.97 -23.93
C HIS A 314 -9.53 -27.09 -22.67
N LEU A 315 -8.31 -26.62 -22.43
CA LEU A 315 -7.97 -25.70 -21.34
C LEU A 315 -7.96 -24.23 -21.76
N GLN A 316 -7.78 -23.94 -23.06
CA GLN A 316 -7.57 -22.57 -23.55
C GLN A 316 -8.72 -21.63 -23.18
N GLN A 317 -9.97 -22.05 -23.42
CA GLN A 317 -11.14 -21.22 -23.09
C GLN A 317 -11.28 -20.98 -21.59
N LYS A 318 -11.06 -22.02 -20.78
CA LYS A 318 -11.10 -21.92 -19.31
C LYS A 318 -10.04 -20.95 -18.80
N LEU A 319 -8.84 -20.99 -19.38
CA LEU A 319 -7.73 -20.10 -19.04
C LEU A 319 -7.96 -18.67 -19.48
N LEU A 320 -8.49 -18.47 -20.68
CA LEU A 320 -8.90 -17.15 -21.16
C LEU A 320 -9.88 -16.49 -20.19
N ASP A 321 -10.97 -17.19 -19.84
CA ASP A 321 -11.98 -16.68 -18.91
C ASP A 321 -11.39 -16.45 -17.50
N GLY A 322 -10.54 -17.36 -17.04
CA GLY A 322 -9.89 -17.30 -15.74
C GLY A 322 -8.92 -16.13 -15.59
N ILE A 323 -8.03 -15.94 -16.57
CA ILE A 323 -7.01 -14.89 -16.57
C ILE A 323 -7.67 -13.51 -16.71
N CYS A 324 -8.66 -13.34 -17.60
CA CYS A 324 -9.39 -12.08 -17.72
C CYS A 324 -10.08 -11.69 -16.41
N LYS A 325 -10.69 -12.67 -15.73
CA LYS A 325 -11.34 -12.45 -14.44
C LYS A 325 -10.33 -12.09 -13.35
N GLU A 326 -9.18 -12.77 -13.30
CA GLU A 326 -8.13 -12.51 -12.32
C GLU A 326 -7.52 -11.11 -12.52
N LEU A 327 -7.20 -10.73 -13.76
CA LEU A 327 -6.65 -9.41 -14.08
C LEU A 327 -7.65 -8.30 -13.75
N ALA A 328 -8.91 -8.42 -14.16
CA ALA A 328 -9.93 -7.43 -13.86
C ALA A 328 -10.29 -7.34 -12.36
N ALA A 329 -10.10 -8.42 -11.60
CA ALA A 329 -10.31 -8.41 -10.16
C ALA A 329 -9.17 -7.67 -9.42
N ASN A 330 -7.95 -7.74 -9.93
CA ASN A 330 -6.77 -7.10 -9.35
C ASN A 330 -6.50 -5.69 -9.92
N ASP A 331 -7.03 -5.38 -11.10
CA ASP A 331 -6.95 -4.05 -11.71
C ASP A 331 -8.30 -3.67 -12.34
N PRO A 332 -9.15 -2.92 -11.61
CA PRO A 332 -10.43 -2.43 -12.11
C PRO A 332 -10.36 -1.57 -13.38
N SER A 333 -9.19 -1.04 -13.75
CA SER A 333 -9.03 -0.33 -15.03
C SER A 333 -9.09 -1.29 -16.23
N LEU A 334 -8.87 -2.59 -16.00
CA LEU A 334 -8.96 -3.64 -16.99
C LEU A 334 -10.37 -4.25 -17.02
N ASN A 335 -11.10 -4.01 -18.12
CA ASN A 335 -12.40 -4.63 -18.33
C ASN A 335 -12.25 -6.09 -18.79
N ALA A 336 -12.81 -7.05 -18.05
CA ALA A 336 -12.69 -8.48 -18.36
C ALA A 336 -13.20 -8.86 -19.75
N GLU A 337 -14.29 -8.26 -20.24
CA GLU A 337 -14.87 -8.57 -21.56
C GLU A 337 -14.04 -7.95 -22.70
N THR A 338 -13.53 -6.73 -22.51
CA THR A 338 -12.61 -6.10 -23.46
C THR A 338 -11.31 -6.90 -23.55
N LEU A 339 -10.70 -7.25 -22.41
CA LEU A 339 -9.51 -8.10 -22.34
C LEU A 339 -9.75 -9.44 -23.04
N LYS A 340 -10.90 -10.08 -22.77
CA LYS A 340 -11.25 -11.37 -23.37
C LYS A 340 -11.34 -11.27 -24.89
N THR A 341 -11.97 -10.21 -25.40
CA THR A 341 -12.09 -9.98 -26.85
C THR A 341 -10.71 -9.80 -27.47
N SER A 342 -9.87 -8.92 -26.90
CA SER A 342 -8.51 -8.67 -27.40
C SER A 342 -7.63 -9.93 -27.38
N LEU A 343 -7.64 -10.66 -26.25
CA LEU A 343 -6.91 -11.91 -26.12
C LEU A 343 -7.39 -12.97 -27.09
N GLN A 344 -8.69 -13.05 -27.37
CA GLN A 344 -9.24 -13.99 -28.34
C GLN A 344 -8.83 -13.64 -29.78
N ASP A 345 -8.72 -12.35 -30.10
CA ASP A 345 -8.16 -11.89 -31.38
C ASP A 345 -6.68 -12.29 -31.49
N HIS A 346 -5.87 -12.02 -30.47
CA HIS A 346 -4.47 -12.46 -30.43
C HIS A 346 -4.33 -13.98 -30.53
N LEU A 347 -5.14 -14.75 -29.81
CA LEU A 347 -5.17 -16.19 -29.91
C LEU A 347 -5.51 -16.67 -31.31
N SER A 348 -6.43 -16.00 -32.02
CA SER A 348 -6.77 -16.33 -33.41
C SER A 348 -5.63 -16.05 -34.38
N THR A 349 -4.76 -15.08 -34.08
CA THR A 349 -3.53 -14.81 -34.86
C THR A 349 -2.39 -15.78 -34.55
N LEU A 350 -2.33 -16.29 -33.32
CA LEU A 350 -1.33 -17.23 -32.83
C LEU A 350 -1.70 -18.69 -33.07
N ALA A 351 -3.00 -18.96 -33.20
CA ALA A 351 -3.51 -20.25 -33.64
C ALA A 351 -2.76 -20.59 -34.92
N PRO A 352 -1.94 -21.65 -34.91
CA PRO A 352 -1.24 -22.01 -36.11
C PRO A 352 -2.30 -22.19 -37.19
N GLN A 353 -1.98 -21.77 -38.42
CA GLN A 353 -2.42 -22.54 -39.57
C GLN A 353 -1.90 -23.96 -39.33
N ASN A 354 -2.60 -24.74 -38.50
CA ASN A 354 -2.14 -25.98 -37.94
C ASN A 354 -1.81 -26.84 -39.16
N PRO A 355 -0.53 -27.08 -39.51
CA PRO A 355 -0.27 -28.03 -40.56
C PRO A 355 -0.78 -29.33 -39.96
N LYS A 356 -1.90 -29.85 -40.49
CA LYS A 356 -2.41 -31.19 -40.19
C LYS A 356 -1.22 -32.06 -39.84
N PRO A 357 -1.17 -32.76 -38.68
CA PRO A 357 0.01 -33.49 -38.25
C PRO A 357 0.55 -34.32 -39.42
N THR A 358 1.62 -33.82 -40.05
CA THR A 358 2.17 -34.42 -41.27
C THR A 358 3.06 -35.59 -40.91
N SER A 359 3.55 -35.64 -39.67
CA SER A 359 4.26 -36.79 -39.15
C SER A 359 3.28 -37.85 -38.62
N PHE A 360 3.47 -39.07 -39.10
CA PHE A 360 2.72 -40.26 -38.69
C PHE A 360 2.79 -40.51 -37.17
N ALA A 361 3.92 -40.18 -36.54
CA ALA A 361 4.14 -40.34 -35.10
C ALA A 361 3.19 -39.48 -34.24
N ALA A 362 2.93 -38.24 -34.65
CA ALA A 362 2.00 -37.35 -33.93
C ALA A 362 0.54 -37.83 -34.04
N LYS A 363 0.16 -38.39 -35.21
CA LYS A 363 -1.17 -39.02 -35.38
C LYS A 363 -1.36 -40.25 -34.49
N VAL A 364 -0.33 -41.08 -34.37
CA VAL A 364 -0.37 -42.29 -33.52
C VAL A 364 -0.45 -41.91 -32.04
N ALA A 365 0.31 -40.91 -31.59
CA ALA A 365 0.26 -40.44 -30.20
C ALA A 365 -1.12 -39.84 -29.83
N ALA A 366 -1.73 -39.06 -30.74
CA ALA A 366 -3.08 -38.51 -30.53
C ALA A 366 -4.14 -39.63 -30.45
N GLN A 367 -4.07 -40.64 -31.32
CA GLN A 367 -4.97 -41.81 -31.26
C GLN A 367 -4.79 -42.62 -29.96
N GLN A 368 -3.56 -42.75 -29.47
CA GLN A 368 -3.30 -43.47 -28.22
C GLN A 368 -3.87 -42.73 -27.01
N MET A 369 -3.75 -41.41 -26.94
CA MET A 369 -4.36 -40.63 -25.86
C MET A 369 -5.90 -40.67 -25.88
N GLU A 370 -6.51 -40.60 -27.07
CA GLU A 370 -7.97 -40.71 -27.21
C GLU A 370 -8.49 -42.10 -26.78
N SER A 371 -7.75 -43.16 -27.11
CA SER A 371 -8.08 -44.53 -26.66
C SER A 371 -7.91 -44.74 -25.15
N ALA A 372 -6.95 -44.04 -24.52
CA ALA A 372 -6.75 -44.10 -23.08
C ALA A 372 -7.87 -43.39 -22.31
N ASP A 373 -8.32 -42.21 -22.78
CA ASP A 373 -9.41 -41.46 -22.14
C ASP A 373 -10.75 -42.22 -22.22
N LEU A 374 -11.02 -42.89 -23.34
CA LEU A 374 -12.18 -43.78 -23.49
C LEU A 374 -12.14 -44.98 -22.53
N SER A 375 -10.96 -45.55 -22.26
CA SER A 375 -10.80 -46.66 -21.32
C SER A 375 -11.02 -46.25 -19.86
N ILE A 376 -10.73 -44.99 -19.53
CA ILE A 376 -10.93 -44.42 -18.20
C ILE A 376 -12.41 -44.10 -17.99
N ARG A 377 -13.12 -43.59 -19.01
CA ARG A 377 -14.58 -43.33 -18.91
C ARG A 377 -15.44 -44.59 -18.93
N ALA A 378 -14.92 -45.70 -19.43
CA ALA A 378 -15.61 -46.99 -19.45
C ALA A 378 -15.51 -47.77 -18.12
N ARG A 379 -14.76 -47.24 -17.13
CA ARG A 379 -14.66 -47.77 -15.77
C ARG A 379 -15.38 -46.82 -14.81
#